data_AF-A0A318IQL3-F1
#
_entry.id   AF-A0A318IQL3-F1
#
_cell.length_a   1.000
_cell.length_b   1.000
_cell.length_c   1.000
_cell.angle_alpha   90.00
_cell.angle_beta   90.00
_cell.angle_gamma   90.00
#
_symmetry.space_group_name_H-M   'P 1'
#
loop_
_entity.id
_entity.type
_entity.pdbx_description
1 polymer ?
#
loop_
_entity_poly.entity_id
_entity_poly.type
_entity_poly.pdbx_seq_one_letter_code
_entity_poly.pdbx_strand_id
1 'polypeptide(L)'
;MINRYRKSIISLLDNLHEARKKPFENIEKWLFLQESLIKKTVYVETRIRENKLRIKEINKYRKTPNQNISKLESNSLKERLKVLKYQIEEYRWILDIYQSIGDGIAYTFIHKLDIKPLNFKESAGFLSGKKGFILEKKILRIAYKKNQIAILNDLTSVLKYADITLINENGINAIEVKSSNIQNKRVKRQAENSKKVFDYLSTDITTDLYGTEGVMQRKETSSPEINYTSKFNKLIKKCSEKGIQSEFFENGLLFVVAHNHFNKDEMNNVFFNSGLDKPFAVHLNMHKFTKKGYFPFSLSFNKSNYYWDFLEGKLNVFMFFEFKTIEKIAERNGFIVEQSNEEQWAFNFINKNNAIPVSNFNISEHYFSRTFMEFVSLEWLIQDMFNQFNNLIKELEKKKK
;
A
#
# COMPACT_ATOMS: atom_id res chain seq x y z
N MET A 1 -17.46 -10.94 -11.64
CA MET A 1 -18.30 -11.21 -10.43
C MET A 1 -18.27 -10.04 -9.45
N ILE A 2 -17.16 -9.32 -9.41
CA ILE A 2 -16.90 -8.16 -8.57
C ILE A 2 -17.99 -7.08 -8.56
N ASN A 3 -18.66 -6.78 -9.69
CA ASN A 3 -19.69 -5.73 -9.75
C ASN A 3 -20.85 -5.94 -8.77
N ARG A 4 -21.10 -7.19 -8.33
CA ARG A 4 -22.11 -7.50 -7.29
C ARG A 4 -21.75 -6.87 -5.93
N TYR A 5 -20.47 -6.62 -5.68
CA TYR A 5 -19.96 -6.01 -4.46
C TYR A 5 -19.85 -4.48 -4.56
N ARG A 6 -20.03 -3.87 -5.74
CA ARG A 6 -19.88 -2.43 -5.99
C ARG A 6 -20.60 -1.57 -4.95
N LYS A 7 -21.92 -1.79 -4.77
CA LYS A 7 -22.72 -1.02 -3.81
C LYS A 7 -22.19 -1.13 -2.37
N SER A 8 -21.79 -2.34 -1.98
CA SER A 8 -21.24 -2.61 -0.65
C SER A 8 -19.89 -1.93 -0.44
N ILE A 9 -19.02 -1.95 -1.45
CA ILE A 9 -17.68 -1.36 -1.39
C ILE A 9 -17.77 0.16 -1.39
N ILE A 10 -18.60 0.75 -2.26
CA ILE A 10 -18.87 2.19 -2.28
C ILE A 10 -19.37 2.65 -0.90
N SER A 11 -20.32 1.95 -0.30
CA SER A 11 -20.82 2.30 1.03
C SER A 11 -19.74 2.26 2.12
N LEU A 12 -18.83 1.29 2.09
CA LEU A 12 -17.71 1.23 3.03
C LEU A 12 -16.71 2.38 2.82
N LEU A 13 -16.44 2.73 1.57
CA LEU A 13 -15.58 3.87 1.21
C LEU A 13 -16.20 5.21 1.61
N ASP A 14 -17.50 5.40 1.38
CA ASP A 14 -18.22 6.60 1.79
C ASP A 14 -18.16 6.74 3.32
N ASN A 15 -18.38 5.65 4.07
CA ASN A 15 -18.24 5.65 5.52
C ASN A 15 -16.81 6.01 5.98
N LEU A 16 -15.77 5.49 5.30
CA LEU A 16 -14.38 5.85 5.55
C LEU A 16 -14.14 7.35 5.29
N HIS A 17 -14.61 7.85 4.15
CA HIS A 17 -14.45 9.26 3.75
C HIS A 17 -15.20 10.23 4.66
N GLU A 18 -16.38 9.87 5.14
CA GLU A 18 -17.12 10.66 6.11
C GLU A 18 -16.47 10.63 7.50
N ALA A 19 -15.99 9.46 7.96
CA ALA A 19 -15.33 9.33 9.26
C ALA A 19 -14.03 10.16 9.35
N ARG A 20 -13.21 10.16 8.29
CA ARG A 20 -11.92 10.89 8.27
C ARG A 20 -12.03 12.41 8.26
N LYS A 21 -13.20 13.01 7.97
CA LYS A 21 -13.35 14.48 7.96
C LYS A 21 -13.11 15.08 9.35
N LYS A 22 -13.58 14.37 10.39
CA LYS A 22 -13.50 14.75 11.81
C LYS A 22 -13.12 13.48 12.60
N PRO A 23 -11.86 13.01 12.47
CA PRO A 23 -11.49 11.65 12.85
C PRO A 23 -11.59 11.37 14.35
N PHE A 24 -11.53 12.40 15.19
CA PHE A 24 -11.57 12.29 16.66
C PHE A 24 -12.93 12.65 17.29
N GLU A 25 -13.88 13.25 16.58
CA GLU A 25 -15.14 13.74 17.19
C GLU A 25 -16.16 12.64 17.47
N ASN A 26 -16.28 11.64 16.60
CA ASN A 26 -17.19 10.52 16.77
C ASN A 26 -16.45 9.22 16.47
N ILE A 27 -15.73 8.74 17.48
CA ILE A 27 -14.86 7.58 17.32
C ILE A 27 -15.64 6.29 17.02
N GLU A 28 -16.92 6.21 17.41
CA GLU A 28 -17.76 5.03 17.19
C GLU A 28 -17.95 4.71 15.70
N LYS A 29 -17.83 5.72 14.82
CA LYS A 29 -17.85 5.52 13.37
C LYS A 29 -16.75 4.56 12.91
N TRP A 30 -15.58 4.58 13.55
CA TRP A 30 -14.47 3.69 13.24
C TRP A 30 -14.74 2.26 13.69
N LEU A 31 -15.36 2.09 14.87
CA LEU A 31 -15.81 0.78 15.32
C LEU A 31 -16.84 0.20 14.34
N PHE A 32 -17.86 0.98 13.97
CA PHE A 32 -18.90 0.56 13.02
C PHE A 32 -18.32 0.15 11.66
N LEU A 33 -17.37 0.95 11.13
CA LEU A 33 -16.70 0.63 9.88
C LEU A 33 -15.90 -0.68 9.97
N GLN A 34 -15.12 -0.86 11.04
CA GLN A 34 -14.35 -2.09 11.26
C GLN A 34 -15.25 -3.32 11.43
N GLU A 35 -16.36 -3.21 12.17
CA GLU A 35 -17.32 -4.31 12.30
C GLU A 35 -18.00 -4.67 10.98
N SER A 36 -18.29 -3.66 10.16
CA SER A 36 -18.82 -3.85 8.81
C SER A 36 -17.80 -4.55 7.91
N LEU A 37 -16.53 -4.14 7.94
CA LEU A 37 -15.43 -4.80 7.24
C LEU A 37 -15.27 -6.26 7.69
N ILE A 38 -15.21 -6.53 8.99
CA ILE A 38 -15.13 -7.88 9.56
C ILE A 38 -16.22 -8.79 8.96
N LYS A 39 -17.48 -8.34 9.01
CA LYS A 39 -18.62 -9.14 8.52
C LYS A 39 -18.46 -9.49 7.04
N LYS A 40 -18.01 -8.52 6.23
CA LYS A 40 -17.83 -8.69 4.78
C LYS A 40 -16.63 -9.57 4.45
N THR A 41 -15.51 -9.39 5.14
CA THR A 41 -14.31 -10.22 5.01
C THR A 41 -14.60 -11.68 5.34
N VAL A 42 -15.23 -11.95 6.49
CA VAL A 42 -15.63 -13.32 6.90
C VAL A 42 -16.53 -13.98 5.87
N TYR A 43 -17.49 -13.24 5.32
CA TYR A 43 -18.36 -13.75 4.25
C TYR A 43 -17.56 -14.19 3.01
N VAL A 44 -16.66 -13.35 2.52
CA VAL A 44 -15.84 -13.63 1.32
C VAL A 44 -14.88 -14.79 1.56
N GLU A 45 -14.21 -14.82 2.71
CA GLU A 45 -13.33 -15.94 3.10
C GLU A 45 -14.07 -17.27 3.15
N THR A 46 -15.32 -17.27 3.63
CA THR A 46 -16.17 -18.47 3.68
C THR A 46 -16.44 -18.99 2.27
N ARG A 47 -16.76 -18.10 1.32
CA ARG A 47 -16.92 -18.48 -0.10
C ARG A 47 -15.64 -19.04 -0.72
N ILE A 48 -14.47 -18.50 -0.38
CA ILE A 48 -13.19 -19.07 -0.82
C ILE A 48 -13.02 -20.48 -0.27
N ARG A 49 -13.31 -20.73 1.02
CA ARG A 49 -13.24 -22.08 1.60
C ARG A 49 -14.19 -23.06 0.93
N GLU A 50 -15.45 -22.68 0.75
CA GLU A 50 -16.46 -23.49 0.05
C GLU A 50 -15.99 -23.87 -1.36
N ASN A 51 -15.46 -22.91 -2.13
CA ASN A 51 -14.95 -23.17 -3.47
C ASN A 51 -13.72 -24.07 -3.47
N LYS A 52 -12.80 -23.91 -2.50
CA LYS A 52 -11.64 -24.79 -2.32
C LYS A 52 -12.07 -26.23 -1.98
N LEU A 53 -13.08 -26.40 -1.12
CA LEU A 53 -13.64 -27.72 -0.78
C LEU A 53 -14.25 -28.38 -2.01
N ARG A 54 -15.07 -27.67 -2.78
CA ARG A 54 -15.65 -28.18 -4.05
C ARG A 54 -14.58 -28.58 -5.07
N ILE A 55 -13.51 -27.80 -5.20
CA ILE A 55 -12.36 -28.17 -6.05
C ILE A 55 -11.72 -29.47 -5.57
N LYS A 56 -11.54 -29.64 -4.25
CA LYS A 56 -10.99 -30.86 -3.65
C LYS A 56 -11.88 -32.07 -3.93
N GLU A 57 -13.19 -31.93 -3.78
CA GLU A 57 -14.18 -32.98 -4.07
C GLU A 57 -14.18 -33.40 -5.54
N ILE A 58 -14.22 -32.43 -6.47
CA ILE A 58 -14.15 -32.71 -7.91
C ILE A 58 -12.83 -33.41 -8.27
N ASN A 59 -11.71 -32.98 -7.70
CA ASN A 59 -10.42 -33.61 -7.93
C ASN A 59 -10.33 -35.01 -7.32
N LYS A 60 -10.99 -35.26 -6.18
CA LYS A 60 -11.09 -36.60 -5.58
C LYS A 60 -11.88 -37.51 -6.52
N TYR A 61 -13.06 -37.09 -6.94
CA TYR A 61 -13.91 -37.81 -7.90
C TYR A 61 -13.12 -38.16 -9.18
N ARG A 62 -12.47 -37.18 -9.81
CA ARG A 62 -11.66 -37.40 -11.03
C ARG A 62 -10.50 -38.39 -10.88
N LYS A 63 -10.04 -38.65 -9.66
CA LYS A 63 -8.87 -39.49 -9.36
C LYS A 63 -9.26 -40.83 -8.73
N THR A 64 -10.55 -41.11 -8.54
CA THR A 64 -11.01 -42.37 -7.96
C THR A 64 -10.73 -43.51 -8.95
N PRO A 65 -10.01 -44.57 -8.55
CA PRO A 65 -9.87 -45.77 -9.36
C PRO A 65 -11.25 -46.38 -9.63
N ASN A 66 -11.46 -46.93 -10.82
CA ASN A 66 -12.71 -47.58 -11.29
C ASN A 66 -13.89 -46.64 -11.64
N GLN A 67 -13.68 -45.32 -11.69
CA GLN A 67 -14.67 -44.41 -12.26
C GLN A 67 -14.49 -44.23 -13.77
N ASN A 68 -15.39 -44.80 -14.56
CA ASN A 68 -15.49 -44.56 -16.00
C ASN A 68 -16.15 -43.21 -16.28
N ILE A 69 -15.37 -42.13 -16.14
CA ILE A 69 -15.84 -40.77 -16.43
C ILE A 69 -15.92 -40.61 -17.96
N SER A 70 -17.10 -40.26 -18.47
CA SER A 70 -17.27 -40.02 -19.90
C SER A 70 -16.48 -38.78 -20.36
N LYS A 71 -16.15 -38.69 -21.67
CA LYS A 71 -15.46 -37.51 -22.23
C LYS A 71 -16.24 -36.21 -21.99
N LEU A 72 -17.58 -36.26 -22.09
CA LEU A 72 -18.47 -35.12 -21.84
C LEU A 72 -18.42 -34.69 -20.36
N GLU A 73 -18.50 -35.64 -19.45
CA GLU A 73 -18.44 -35.38 -18.01
C GLU A 73 -17.07 -34.84 -17.59
N SER A 74 -15.99 -35.40 -18.14
CA SER A 74 -14.61 -34.92 -17.92
C SER A 74 -14.44 -33.46 -18.35
N ASN A 75 -14.99 -33.08 -19.50
CA ASN A 75 -14.96 -31.69 -19.97
C ASN A 75 -15.78 -30.76 -19.08
N SER A 76 -16.99 -31.17 -18.68
CA SER A 76 -17.84 -30.41 -17.75
C SER A 76 -17.13 -30.15 -16.41
N LEU A 77 -16.47 -31.17 -15.85
CA LEU A 77 -15.71 -31.04 -14.60
C LEU A 77 -14.51 -30.09 -14.74
N LYS A 78 -13.80 -30.10 -15.88
CA LYS A 78 -12.70 -29.18 -16.15
C LYS A 78 -13.19 -27.73 -16.21
N GLU A 79 -14.28 -27.47 -16.92
CA GLU A 79 -14.89 -26.13 -16.97
C GLU A 79 -15.35 -25.68 -15.59
N ARG A 80 -15.98 -26.57 -14.81
CA ARG A 80 -16.37 -26.26 -13.43
C ARG A 80 -15.17 -25.89 -12.56
N LEU A 81 -14.06 -26.61 -12.67
CA LEU A 81 -12.81 -26.28 -11.96
C LEU A 81 -12.27 -24.93 -12.38
N LYS A 82 -12.29 -24.59 -13.68
CA LYS A 82 -11.86 -23.29 -14.20
C LYS A 82 -12.70 -22.16 -13.59
N VAL A 83 -14.02 -22.32 -13.58
CA VAL A 83 -14.94 -21.35 -12.96
C VAL A 83 -14.66 -21.19 -11.46
N LEU A 84 -14.53 -22.29 -10.71
CA LEU A 84 -14.28 -22.22 -9.26
C LEU A 84 -12.95 -21.53 -8.93
N LYS A 85 -11.89 -21.81 -9.70
CA LYS A 85 -10.58 -21.14 -9.55
C LYS A 85 -10.69 -19.65 -9.84
N TYR A 86 -11.33 -19.27 -10.95
CA TYR A 86 -11.57 -17.88 -11.30
C TYR A 86 -12.34 -17.14 -10.19
N GLN A 87 -13.38 -17.76 -9.62
CA GLN A 87 -14.13 -17.18 -8.50
C GLN A 87 -13.27 -16.97 -7.25
N ILE A 88 -12.32 -17.88 -6.96
CA ILE A 88 -11.40 -17.70 -5.83
C ILE A 88 -10.51 -16.47 -6.05
N GLU A 89 -9.99 -16.25 -7.26
CA GLU A 89 -9.20 -15.05 -7.56
C GLU A 89 -10.04 -13.78 -7.47
N GLU A 90 -11.27 -13.78 -7.98
CA GLU A 90 -12.20 -12.64 -7.82
C GLU A 90 -12.45 -12.32 -6.34
N TYR A 91 -12.63 -13.34 -5.49
CA TYR A 91 -12.82 -13.14 -4.06
C TYR A 91 -11.56 -12.63 -3.36
N ARG A 92 -10.37 -13.08 -3.75
CA ARG A 92 -9.09 -12.53 -3.24
C ARG A 92 -8.98 -11.05 -3.55
N TRP A 93 -9.38 -10.66 -4.76
CA TRP A 93 -9.45 -9.26 -5.16
C TRP A 93 -10.36 -8.42 -4.25
N ILE A 94 -11.54 -8.94 -3.91
CA ILE A 94 -12.45 -8.28 -2.97
C ILE A 94 -11.80 -8.15 -1.57
N LEU A 95 -11.04 -9.15 -1.12
CA LEU A 95 -10.30 -9.05 0.14
C LEU A 95 -9.23 -7.97 0.09
N ASP A 96 -8.50 -7.84 -1.01
CA ASP A 96 -7.49 -6.79 -1.18
C ASP A 96 -8.13 -5.38 -1.15
N ILE A 97 -9.33 -5.22 -1.72
CA ILE A 97 -10.09 -3.96 -1.61
C ILE A 97 -10.49 -3.69 -0.16
N TYR A 98 -11.01 -4.68 0.57
CA TYR A 98 -11.35 -4.51 1.99
C TYR A 98 -10.11 -4.17 2.85
N GLN A 99 -8.97 -4.78 2.56
CA GLN A 99 -7.71 -4.44 3.22
C GLN A 99 -7.28 -3.01 2.91
N SER A 100 -7.43 -2.54 1.66
CA SER A 100 -7.13 -1.14 1.32
C SER A 100 -8.05 -0.15 2.05
N ILE A 101 -9.31 -0.50 2.30
CA ILE A 101 -10.21 0.31 3.16
C ILE A 101 -9.73 0.28 4.62
N GLY A 102 -9.31 -0.88 5.13
CA GLY A 102 -8.69 -1.02 6.46
C GLY A 102 -7.40 -0.21 6.60
N ASP A 103 -6.55 -0.21 5.58
CA ASP A 103 -5.36 0.65 5.51
C ASP A 103 -5.76 2.12 5.61
N GLY A 104 -6.87 2.51 4.96
CA GLY A 104 -7.41 3.86 5.08
C GLY A 104 -7.72 4.27 6.54
N ILE A 105 -8.12 3.33 7.39
CA ILE A 105 -8.30 3.57 8.83
C ILE A 105 -6.94 3.83 9.48
N ALA A 106 -5.93 2.99 9.22
CA ALA A 106 -4.58 3.14 9.77
C ALA A 106 -3.94 4.49 9.37
N TYR A 107 -3.96 4.81 8.08
CA TYR A 107 -3.39 6.06 7.55
C TYR A 107 -4.16 7.33 7.95
N THR A 108 -5.35 7.21 8.53
CA THR A 108 -6.05 8.35 9.13
C THR A 108 -5.42 8.78 10.44
N PHE A 109 -4.80 7.85 11.18
CA PHE A 109 -4.29 8.10 12.53
C PHE A 109 -2.79 8.00 12.68
N ILE A 110 -2.14 7.20 11.84
CA ILE A 110 -0.71 6.89 11.96
C ILE A 110 0.00 7.56 10.78
N HIS A 111 1.07 8.29 11.07
CA HIS A 111 1.87 8.91 10.03
C HIS A 111 2.42 7.86 9.07
N LYS A 112 2.40 8.15 7.77
CA LYS A 112 2.75 7.18 6.73
C LYS A 112 4.17 6.63 6.84
N LEU A 113 5.12 7.43 7.33
CA LEU A 113 6.49 6.97 7.52
C LEU A 113 6.62 6.01 8.70
N ASP A 114 5.68 6.03 9.65
CA ASP A 114 5.65 5.14 10.82
C ASP A 114 4.96 3.82 10.50
N ILE A 115 4.07 3.83 9.50
CA ILE A 115 3.46 2.61 8.95
C ILE A 115 4.47 1.77 8.18
N LYS A 116 5.42 2.38 7.47
CA LYS A 116 6.35 1.64 6.58
C LYS A 116 7.12 0.52 7.30
N PRO A 117 7.73 0.76 8.48
CA PRO A 117 8.35 -0.31 9.28
C PRO A 117 7.36 -1.44 9.63
N LEU A 118 6.11 -1.12 9.91
CA LEU A 118 5.10 -2.10 10.32
C LEU A 118 4.65 -3.06 9.18
N ASN A 119 5.06 -2.80 7.93
CA ASN A 119 4.61 -3.53 6.76
C ASN A 119 5.56 -4.68 6.31
N PHE A 120 6.77 -4.83 6.87
CA PHE A 120 7.78 -5.79 6.37
C PHE A 120 7.55 -7.28 6.73
N LYS A 121 6.40 -7.63 7.31
CA LYS A 121 6.03 -9.00 7.66
C LYS A 121 5.06 -9.61 6.64
N GLU A 122 4.90 -10.93 6.66
CA GLU A 122 3.83 -11.60 5.91
C GLU A 122 2.45 -11.12 6.40
N SER A 123 1.50 -11.04 5.46
CA SER A 123 0.12 -10.66 5.78
C SER A 123 -0.57 -11.72 6.65
N ALA A 124 -1.52 -11.29 7.46
CA ALA A 124 -2.36 -12.20 8.23
C ALA A 124 -3.12 -13.18 7.31
N GLY A 125 -3.25 -14.43 7.77
CA GLY A 125 -4.15 -15.41 7.15
C GLY A 125 -5.62 -15.12 7.45
N PHE A 126 -6.54 -15.96 6.96
CA PHE A 126 -7.98 -15.74 7.08
C PHE A 126 -8.44 -15.42 8.52
N LEU A 127 -9.31 -14.41 8.65
CA LEU A 127 -9.97 -14.04 9.91
C LEU A 127 -10.88 -15.14 10.44
N SER A 128 -11.67 -15.73 9.55
CA SER A 128 -12.71 -16.67 9.94
C SER A 128 -12.15 -18.02 10.38
N GLY A 129 -12.84 -18.67 11.34
CA GLY A 129 -12.44 -19.97 11.89
C GLY A 129 -11.36 -19.92 12.98
N LYS A 130 -10.85 -18.73 13.36
CA LYS A 130 -9.91 -18.57 14.48
C LYS A 130 -10.68 -18.34 15.78
N LYS A 131 -10.44 -19.18 16.80
CA LYS A 131 -10.98 -18.95 18.16
C LYS A 131 -10.44 -17.65 18.79
N GLY A 132 -9.20 -17.28 18.49
CA GLY A 132 -8.55 -16.04 18.96
C GLY A 132 -9.27 -14.76 18.53
N PHE A 133 -9.90 -14.78 17.35
CA PHE A 133 -10.58 -13.62 16.77
C PHE A 133 -11.74 -13.08 17.63
N ILE A 134 -12.42 -13.95 18.38
CA ILE A 134 -13.50 -13.54 19.29
C ILE A 134 -12.95 -12.64 20.40
N LEU A 135 -11.76 -12.99 20.92
CA LEU A 135 -11.10 -12.23 21.98
C LEU A 135 -10.59 -10.90 21.44
N GLU A 136 -9.97 -10.89 20.25
CA GLU A 136 -9.53 -9.66 19.57
C GLU A 136 -10.70 -8.68 19.37
N LYS A 137 -11.84 -9.18 18.86
CA LYS A 137 -13.05 -8.34 18.69
C LYS A 137 -13.59 -7.81 20.02
N LYS A 138 -13.51 -8.61 21.09
CA LYS A 138 -13.91 -8.16 22.43
C LYS A 138 -13.01 -7.03 22.92
N ILE A 139 -11.70 -7.16 22.77
CA ILE A 139 -10.72 -6.14 23.16
C ILE A 139 -10.93 -4.86 22.35
N LEU A 140 -11.14 -4.98 21.03
CA LEU A 140 -11.49 -3.85 20.16
C LEU A 140 -12.69 -3.07 20.71
N ARG A 141 -13.81 -3.75 20.99
CA ARG A 141 -15.01 -3.11 21.54
C ARG A 141 -14.78 -2.48 22.91
N ILE A 142 -13.96 -3.10 23.77
CA ILE A 142 -13.60 -2.56 25.08
C ILE A 142 -12.83 -1.24 24.94
N ALA A 143 -11.89 -1.15 23.98
CA ALA A 143 -11.14 0.08 23.74
C ALA A 143 -12.07 1.25 23.38
N TYR A 144 -13.01 1.04 22.45
CA TYR A 144 -13.98 2.09 22.09
C TYR A 144 -14.93 2.44 23.24
N LYS A 145 -15.34 1.47 24.07
CA LYS A 145 -16.12 1.75 25.30
C LYS A 145 -15.35 2.61 26.31
N LYS A 146 -14.02 2.59 26.27
CA LYS A 146 -13.13 3.44 27.07
C LYS A 146 -12.75 4.74 26.36
N ASN A 147 -13.49 5.11 25.31
CA ASN A 147 -13.23 6.28 24.47
C ASN A 147 -11.84 6.30 23.81
N GLN A 148 -11.30 5.12 23.48
CA GLN A 148 -10.00 4.99 22.84
C GLN A 148 -10.13 4.42 21.43
N ILE A 149 -9.51 5.10 20.46
CA ILE A 149 -9.45 4.61 19.08
C ILE A 149 -8.52 3.40 19.03
N ALA A 150 -9.03 2.32 18.45
CA ALA A 150 -8.32 1.07 18.27
C ALA A 150 -8.52 0.54 16.85
N ILE A 151 -7.46 -0.03 16.29
CA ILE A 151 -7.44 -0.64 14.96
C ILE A 151 -7.20 -2.13 15.12
N LEU A 152 -8.05 -2.94 14.49
CA LEU A 152 -7.84 -4.38 14.36
C LEU A 152 -6.91 -4.63 13.18
N ASN A 153 -5.69 -5.06 13.45
CA ASN A 153 -4.61 -5.10 12.47
C ASN A 153 -4.85 -6.11 11.35
N ASP A 154 -5.51 -7.24 11.62
CA ASP A 154 -5.89 -8.23 10.59
C ASP A 154 -6.84 -7.67 9.51
N LEU A 155 -7.45 -6.49 9.71
CA LEU A 155 -8.23 -5.79 8.68
C LEU A 155 -7.37 -4.97 7.72
N THR A 156 -6.10 -4.80 8.02
CA THR A 156 -5.17 -3.96 7.25
C THR A 156 -4.18 -4.84 6.49
N SER A 157 -3.61 -4.29 5.41
CA SER A 157 -2.44 -4.86 4.78
C SER A 157 -1.13 -4.30 5.34
N VAL A 158 -1.17 -3.22 6.13
CA VAL A 158 0.04 -2.47 6.54
C VAL A 158 0.43 -2.59 8.02
N LEU A 159 -0.47 -2.94 8.93
CA LEU A 159 -0.16 -3.15 10.34
C LEU A 159 -0.01 -4.66 10.61
N LYS A 160 1.22 -5.17 10.74
CA LYS A 160 1.46 -6.63 10.76
C LYS A 160 2.12 -7.17 12.04
N TYR A 161 2.54 -6.30 12.96
CA TYR A 161 3.37 -6.68 14.11
C TYR A 161 2.61 -6.88 15.42
N ALA A 162 1.30 -6.65 15.43
CA ALA A 162 0.42 -6.87 16.59
C ALA A 162 -0.99 -7.23 16.11
N ASP A 163 -1.87 -7.68 17.02
CA ASP A 163 -3.28 -7.97 16.70
C ASP A 163 -4.14 -6.70 16.73
N ILE A 164 -3.87 -5.80 17.69
CA ILE A 164 -4.60 -4.55 17.87
C ILE A 164 -3.61 -3.40 18.05
N THR A 165 -3.86 -2.27 17.38
CA THR A 165 -3.11 -1.03 17.57
C THR A 165 -4.02 0.02 18.21
N LEU A 166 -3.63 0.53 19.38
CA LEU A 166 -4.29 1.64 20.05
C LEU A 166 -3.66 2.96 19.58
N ILE A 167 -4.50 3.95 19.31
CA ILE A 167 -4.07 5.32 19.00
C ILE A 167 -4.07 6.13 20.29
N ASN A 168 -3.01 6.90 20.52
CA ASN A 168 -2.87 7.80 21.65
C ASN A 168 -2.22 9.12 21.21
N GLU A 169 -2.24 10.14 22.08
CA GLU A 169 -1.71 11.47 21.77
C GLU A 169 -0.21 11.45 21.43
N ASN A 170 0.52 10.47 21.99
CA ASN A 170 1.97 10.33 21.84
C ASN A 170 2.38 9.33 20.74
N GLY A 171 1.45 8.80 19.95
CA GLY A 171 1.71 7.82 18.89
C GLY A 171 0.80 6.59 18.92
N ILE A 172 1.41 5.39 18.92
CA ILE A 172 0.70 4.11 18.86
C ILE A 172 1.18 3.12 19.92
N ASN A 173 0.26 2.34 20.49
CA ASN A 173 0.56 1.20 21.35
C ASN A 173 0.04 -0.09 20.73
N ALA A 174 0.91 -1.08 20.57
CA ALA A 174 0.51 -2.41 20.12
C ALA A 174 0.02 -3.30 21.26
N ILE A 175 -1.00 -4.10 20.98
CA ILE A 175 -1.52 -5.16 21.84
C ILE A 175 -1.46 -6.48 21.07
N GLU A 176 -0.71 -7.43 21.60
CA GLU A 176 -0.76 -8.84 21.19
C GLU A 176 -1.77 -9.58 22.06
N VAL A 177 -2.74 -10.24 21.43
CA VAL A 177 -3.87 -10.90 22.11
C VAL A 177 -3.57 -12.40 22.25
N LYS A 178 -3.34 -12.84 23.49
CA LYS A 178 -3.10 -14.25 23.78
C LYS A 178 -4.34 -14.92 24.38
N SER A 179 -4.73 -16.04 23.79
CA SER A 179 -5.78 -16.92 24.34
C SER A 179 -5.24 -18.05 25.21
N SER A 180 -3.92 -18.29 25.21
CA SER A 180 -3.25 -19.30 26.04
C SER A 180 -1.89 -18.81 26.56
N ASN A 181 -1.45 -19.37 27.68
CA ASN A 181 -0.18 -19.02 28.34
C ASN A 181 1.04 -19.78 27.79
N ILE A 182 0.90 -20.52 26.67
CA ILE A 182 1.97 -21.38 26.14
C ILE A 182 3.08 -20.53 25.52
N GLN A 183 4.29 -20.61 26.07
CA GLN A 183 5.48 -19.91 25.56
C GLN A 183 6.38 -20.86 24.75
N ASN A 184 6.13 -20.97 23.45
CA ASN A 184 7.02 -21.70 22.54
C ASN A 184 8.05 -20.75 21.90
N LYS A 185 9.18 -21.30 21.40
CA LYS A 185 10.25 -20.52 20.72
C LYS A 185 9.71 -19.59 19.62
N ARG A 186 8.70 -20.05 18.86
CA ARG A 186 8.01 -19.24 17.84
C ARG A 186 7.34 -17.99 18.42
N VAL A 187 6.67 -18.13 19.57
CA VAL A 187 5.95 -17.02 20.24
C VAL A 187 6.96 -16.00 20.77
N LYS A 188 8.10 -16.46 21.31
CA LYS A 188 9.19 -15.56 21.75
C LYS A 188 9.76 -14.76 20.59
N ARG A 189 10.10 -15.41 19.47
CA ARG A 189 10.61 -14.73 18.26
C ARG A 189 9.63 -13.70 17.69
N GLN A 190 8.33 -14.00 17.69
CA GLN A 190 7.31 -13.04 17.24
C GLN A 190 7.24 -11.81 18.16
N ALA A 191 7.31 -12.02 19.47
CA ALA A 191 7.34 -10.93 20.44
C ALA A 191 8.61 -10.08 20.33
N GLU A 192 9.78 -10.71 20.14
CA GLU A 192 11.07 -10.03 19.93
C GLU A 192 11.05 -9.17 18.65
N ASN A 193 10.57 -9.72 17.53
CA ASN A 193 10.46 -8.97 16.28
C ASN A 193 9.49 -7.79 16.40
N SER A 194 8.35 -7.99 17.07
CA SER A 194 7.38 -6.92 17.33
C SER A 194 8.01 -5.83 18.18
N LYS A 195 8.61 -6.21 19.32
CA LYS A 195 9.31 -5.30 20.22
C LYS A 195 10.37 -4.48 19.48
N LYS A 196 11.21 -5.12 18.67
CA LYS A 196 12.27 -4.43 17.92
C LYS A 196 11.74 -3.33 17.00
N VAL A 197 10.60 -3.55 16.34
CA VAL A 197 9.97 -2.53 15.46
C VAL A 197 9.40 -1.39 16.29
N PHE A 198 8.73 -1.67 17.41
CA PHE A 198 8.17 -0.62 18.28
C PHE A 198 9.25 0.17 19.02
N ASP A 199 10.32 -0.49 19.44
CA ASP A 199 11.52 0.15 20.00
C ASP A 199 12.09 1.12 18.95
N TYR A 200 12.27 0.68 17.69
CA TYR A 200 12.71 1.55 16.59
C TYR A 200 11.78 2.75 16.34
N LEU A 201 10.46 2.56 16.38
CA LEU A 201 9.49 3.65 16.25
C LEU A 201 9.54 4.65 17.42
N SER A 202 10.09 4.26 18.57
CA SER A 202 10.25 5.11 19.75
C SER A 202 11.62 5.77 19.87
N THR A 203 12.68 5.14 19.35
CA THR A 203 14.07 5.59 19.48
C THR A 203 14.65 6.21 18.21
N ASP A 204 13.95 6.13 17.09
CA ASP A 204 14.41 6.53 15.75
C ASP A 204 15.65 5.79 15.24
N ILE A 205 16.18 4.82 15.99
CA ILE A 205 17.43 4.13 15.65
C ILE A 205 17.40 2.67 16.09
N THR A 206 17.93 1.80 15.23
CA THR A 206 18.07 0.37 15.52
C THR A 206 19.20 -0.22 14.68
N THR A 207 19.73 -1.37 15.10
CA THR A 207 20.59 -2.23 14.27
C THR A 207 19.83 -3.48 13.86
N ASP A 208 20.18 -4.08 12.72
CA ASP A 208 19.72 -5.41 12.29
C ASP A 208 18.19 -5.57 12.18
N LEU A 209 17.45 -4.49 11.92
CA LEU A 209 16.01 -4.57 11.72
C LEU A 209 15.73 -5.25 10.37
N TYR A 210 14.80 -6.22 10.34
CA TYR A 210 14.54 -7.05 9.15
C TYR A 210 15.75 -7.85 8.63
N GLY A 211 16.80 -8.01 9.44
CA GLY A 211 18.03 -8.69 9.01
C GLY A 211 18.92 -7.85 8.11
N THR A 212 18.71 -6.52 8.02
CA THR A 212 19.61 -5.62 7.29
C THR A 212 20.82 -5.28 8.15
N GLU A 213 22.02 -5.53 7.66
CA GLU A 213 23.25 -5.12 8.36
C GLU A 213 23.34 -3.59 8.49
N GLY A 214 23.98 -3.14 9.58
CA GLY A 214 24.22 -1.73 9.84
C GLY A 214 23.14 -1.04 10.67
N VAL A 215 23.23 0.30 10.71
CA VAL A 215 22.34 1.17 11.49
C VAL A 215 21.20 1.65 10.61
N MET A 216 19.96 1.36 11.00
CA MET A 216 18.78 1.99 10.43
C MET A 216 18.38 3.16 11.32
N GLN A 217 18.23 4.34 10.71
CA GLN A 217 17.84 5.55 11.41
C GLN A 217 16.65 6.22 10.70
N ARG A 218 15.59 6.53 11.45
CA ARG A 218 14.50 7.39 11.00
C ARG A 218 14.99 8.84 11.09
N LYS A 219 14.88 9.57 9.99
CA LYS A 219 15.21 11.00 9.92
C LYS A 219 13.95 11.78 9.62
N GLU A 220 13.81 12.92 10.28
CA GLU A 220 12.79 13.89 9.93
C GLU A 220 13.05 14.43 8.52
N THR A 221 11.98 14.69 7.78
CA THR A 221 12.06 15.35 6.47
C THR A 221 12.56 16.77 6.64
N SER A 222 13.41 17.24 5.73
CA SER A 222 14.03 18.58 5.79
C SER A 222 13.01 19.70 5.54
N SER A 223 11.88 19.38 4.92
CA SER A 223 10.76 20.28 4.70
C SER A 223 9.45 19.50 4.62
N PRO A 224 8.28 20.15 4.78
CA PRO A 224 6.98 19.50 4.61
C PRO A 224 6.83 18.89 3.21
N GLU A 225 6.24 17.70 3.14
CA GLU A 225 6.03 17.00 1.87
C GLU A 225 5.14 17.78 0.91
N ILE A 226 5.60 17.91 -0.35
CA ILE A 226 4.79 18.40 -1.46
C ILE A 226 4.09 17.21 -2.14
N ASN A 227 2.76 17.27 -2.17
CA ASN A 227 1.91 16.19 -2.67
C ASN A 227 0.83 16.70 -3.65
N TYR A 228 0.55 15.93 -4.69
CA TYR A 228 -0.37 16.29 -5.77
C TYR A 228 -1.75 15.64 -5.69
N THR A 229 -2.13 14.98 -4.58
CA THR A 229 -3.44 14.31 -4.43
C THR A 229 -4.61 15.23 -4.75
N SER A 230 -4.59 16.50 -4.30
CA SER A 230 -5.65 17.47 -4.60
C SER A 230 -5.70 17.82 -6.09
N LYS A 231 -4.54 18.05 -6.72
CA LYS A 231 -4.41 18.35 -8.16
C LYS A 231 -4.86 17.15 -9.01
N PHE A 232 -4.47 15.94 -8.62
CA PHE A 232 -4.91 14.67 -9.20
C PHE A 232 -6.43 14.51 -9.18
N ASN A 233 -7.09 14.76 -8.05
CA ASN A 233 -8.55 14.66 -7.97
C ASN A 233 -9.28 15.72 -8.81
N LYS A 234 -8.68 16.92 -8.99
CA LYS A 234 -9.19 17.92 -9.94
C LYS A 234 -9.05 17.44 -11.39
N LEU A 235 -7.92 16.81 -11.73
CA LEU A 235 -7.68 16.24 -13.07
C LEU A 235 -8.68 15.12 -13.40
N ILE A 236 -8.95 14.21 -12.45
CA ILE A 236 -9.99 13.17 -12.61
C ILE A 236 -11.36 13.79 -12.88
N LYS A 237 -11.72 14.84 -12.14
CA LYS A 237 -12.99 15.54 -12.35
C LYS A 237 -13.09 16.08 -13.78
N LYS A 238 -12.06 16.76 -14.29
CA LYS A 238 -12.01 17.24 -15.69
C LYS A 238 -12.09 16.08 -16.69
N CYS A 239 -11.42 14.97 -16.41
CA CYS A 239 -11.43 13.77 -17.25
C CYS A 239 -12.84 13.18 -17.40
N SER A 240 -13.64 13.20 -16.33
CA SER A 240 -15.02 12.67 -16.39
C SER A 240 -15.94 13.40 -17.39
N GLU A 241 -15.58 14.60 -17.82
CA GLU A 241 -16.33 15.38 -18.82
C GLU A 241 -15.81 15.17 -20.26
N LYS A 242 -14.50 14.93 -20.41
CA LYS A 242 -13.79 14.98 -21.71
C LYS A 242 -13.22 13.64 -22.18
N GLY A 243 -13.35 12.57 -21.39
CA GLY A 243 -12.76 11.26 -21.69
C GLY A 243 -11.29 11.18 -21.29
N ILE A 244 -10.41 11.99 -21.88
CA ILE A 244 -8.97 12.02 -21.55
C ILE A 244 -8.53 13.42 -21.14
N GLN A 245 -7.69 13.53 -20.12
CA GLN A 245 -7.06 14.78 -19.69
C GLN A 245 -5.63 14.56 -19.24
N SER A 246 -4.76 15.54 -19.52
CA SER A 246 -3.38 15.55 -19.07
C SER A 246 -3.01 16.89 -18.47
N GLU A 247 -2.09 16.90 -17.51
CA GLU A 247 -1.62 18.12 -16.86
C GLU A 247 -0.21 17.90 -16.29
N PHE A 248 0.70 18.86 -16.55
CA PHE A 248 2.00 18.89 -15.89
C PHE A 248 1.81 19.26 -14.43
N PHE A 249 2.29 18.38 -13.54
CA PHE A 249 2.19 18.61 -12.11
C PHE A 249 3.35 19.46 -11.61
N GLU A 250 4.51 19.24 -12.20
CA GLU A 250 5.75 20.00 -12.10
C GLU A 250 6.57 19.76 -13.37
N ASN A 251 7.75 20.39 -13.46
CA ASN A 251 8.64 20.20 -14.59
C ASN A 251 9.07 18.71 -14.69
N GLY A 252 8.96 18.14 -15.89
CA GLY A 252 9.30 16.74 -16.13
C GLY A 252 8.34 15.70 -15.54
N LEU A 253 7.18 16.10 -14.99
CA LEU A 253 6.17 15.19 -14.46
C LEU A 253 4.79 15.47 -15.05
N LEU A 254 4.38 14.62 -16.00
CA LEU A 254 3.08 14.69 -16.65
C LEU A 254 2.14 13.61 -16.10
N PHE A 255 0.97 14.02 -15.65
CA PHE A 255 -0.12 13.10 -15.32
C PHE A 255 -1.10 13.03 -16.48
N VAL A 256 -1.54 11.82 -16.82
CA VAL A 256 -2.58 11.57 -17.81
C VAL A 256 -3.65 10.67 -17.20
N VAL A 257 -4.89 11.12 -17.25
CA VAL A 257 -6.05 10.39 -16.75
C VAL A 257 -7.03 10.19 -17.90
N ALA A 258 -7.42 8.94 -18.12
CA ALA A 258 -8.35 8.57 -19.18
C ALA A 258 -9.49 7.72 -18.62
N HIS A 259 -10.73 8.10 -18.96
CA HIS A 259 -11.96 7.38 -18.62
C HIS A 259 -12.43 6.59 -19.85
N ASN A 260 -12.82 5.33 -19.63
CA ASN A 260 -13.09 4.30 -20.62
C ASN A 260 -11.84 3.86 -21.42
N HIS A 261 -12.03 2.93 -22.36
CA HIS A 261 -10.96 2.47 -23.25
C HIS A 261 -10.58 3.60 -24.21
N PHE A 262 -9.53 4.35 -23.85
CA PHE A 262 -8.83 5.24 -24.78
C PHE A 262 -8.04 4.37 -25.78
N ASN A 263 -7.82 4.89 -26.99
CA ASN A 263 -7.01 4.19 -27.98
C ASN A 263 -5.54 4.61 -27.92
N LYS A 264 -4.65 3.80 -28.53
CA LYS A 264 -3.21 4.03 -28.49
C LYS A 264 -2.83 5.40 -29.11
N ASP A 265 -3.56 5.86 -30.11
CA ASP A 265 -3.27 7.10 -30.83
C ASP A 265 -3.56 8.33 -29.96
N GLU A 266 -4.63 8.30 -29.16
CA GLU A 266 -4.93 9.36 -28.18
C GLU A 266 -3.80 9.51 -27.15
N MET A 267 -3.26 8.41 -26.62
CA MET A 267 -2.13 8.46 -25.70
C MET A 267 -0.84 8.90 -26.37
N ASN A 268 -0.58 8.41 -27.58
CA ASN A 268 0.57 8.85 -28.37
C ASN A 268 0.51 10.36 -28.62
N ASN A 269 -0.67 10.90 -28.95
CA ASN A 269 -0.85 12.34 -29.16
C ASN A 269 -0.58 13.14 -27.89
N VAL A 270 -1.08 12.69 -26.73
CA VAL A 270 -0.76 13.33 -25.44
C VAL A 270 0.74 13.31 -25.18
N PHE A 271 1.41 12.19 -25.45
CA PHE A 271 2.85 12.04 -25.27
C PHE A 271 3.65 12.95 -26.22
N PHE A 272 3.41 12.89 -27.53
CA PHE A 272 4.15 13.68 -28.52
C PHE A 272 3.95 15.18 -28.32
N ASN A 273 2.74 15.60 -27.94
CA ASN A 273 2.45 17.01 -27.66
C ASN A 273 2.97 17.49 -26.31
N SER A 274 3.44 16.60 -25.43
CA SER A 274 3.96 16.99 -24.12
C SER A 274 5.34 17.64 -24.19
N GLY A 275 6.12 17.37 -25.24
CA GLY A 275 7.49 17.85 -25.37
C GLY A 275 8.50 17.20 -24.41
N LEU A 276 8.12 16.12 -23.72
CA LEU A 276 9.02 15.36 -22.85
C LEU A 276 10.09 14.61 -23.65
N ASP A 277 11.35 14.69 -23.20
CA ASP A 277 12.46 13.96 -23.80
C ASP A 277 12.65 12.59 -23.12
N LYS A 278 12.39 11.50 -23.86
CA LYS A 278 12.55 10.09 -23.42
C LYS A 278 12.08 9.80 -21.98
N PRO A 279 10.82 10.10 -21.60
CA PRO A 279 10.38 9.90 -20.23
C PRO A 279 10.07 8.41 -19.95
N PHE A 280 10.16 8.01 -18.68
CA PHE A 280 9.63 6.73 -18.21
C PHE A 280 8.13 6.84 -18.02
N ALA A 281 7.40 5.81 -18.41
CA ALA A 281 5.95 5.73 -18.22
C ALA A 281 5.60 4.75 -17.09
N VAL A 282 4.70 5.16 -16.20
CA VAL A 282 4.12 4.32 -15.16
C VAL A 282 2.61 4.24 -15.37
N HIS A 283 2.08 3.02 -15.50
CA HIS A 283 0.63 2.77 -15.49
C HIS A 283 0.17 2.41 -14.08
N LEU A 284 -0.42 3.36 -13.36
CA LEU A 284 -0.74 3.20 -11.94
C LEU A 284 -1.70 2.05 -11.67
N ASN A 285 -2.61 1.74 -12.60
CA ASN A 285 -3.57 0.65 -12.46
C ASN A 285 -2.90 -0.73 -12.32
N MET A 286 -1.64 -0.89 -12.77
CA MET A 286 -0.87 -2.11 -12.58
C MET A 286 -0.44 -2.31 -11.12
N HIS A 287 -0.50 -1.26 -10.30
CA HIS A 287 -0.06 -1.26 -8.91
C HIS A 287 -1.19 -1.18 -7.87
N LYS A 288 -2.45 -1.31 -8.31
CA LYS A 288 -3.67 -1.09 -7.50
C LYS A 288 -3.82 -1.91 -6.21
N PHE A 289 -3.08 -3.02 -6.07
CA PHE A 289 -3.08 -3.87 -4.85
C PHE A 289 -1.69 -4.10 -4.28
N THR A 290 -0.76 -3.17 -4.48
CA THR A 290 0.56 -3.30 -3.85
C THR A 290 0.43 -3.30 -2.33
N LYS A 291 1.07 -4.25 -1.66
CA LYS A 291 1.12 -4.37 -0.20
C LYS A 291 2.47 -3.91 0.35
N LYS A 292 3.00 -2.84 -0.25
CA LYS A 292 4.31 -2.25 0.08
C LYS A 292 4.22 -1.09 1.10
N GLY A 293 3.05 -0.81 1.68
CA GLY A 293 2.93 0.23 2.71
C GLY A 293 3.03 1.65 2.14
N TYR A 294 2.47 1.86 0.95
CA TYR A 294 2.23 3.22 0.43
C TYR A 294 0.89 3.74 0.95
N PHE A 295 0.71 5.06 0.86
CA PHE A 295 -0.56 5.70 1.12
C PHE A 295 -1.67 5.07 0.24
N PRO A 296 -2.77 4.58 0.82
CA PRO A 296 -3.68 3.70 0.12
C PRO A 296 -4.55 4.50 -0.85
N PHE A 297 -4.78 3.94 -2.04
CA PHE A 297 -5.66 4.56 -3.04
C PHE A 297 -7.10 4.76 -2.54
N SER A 298 -7.57 3.95 -1.57
CA SER A 298 -8.84 4.20 -0.89
C SER A 298 -8.94 5.61 -0.27
N LEU A 299 -7.80 6.25 0.05
CA LEU A 299 -7.71 7.62 0.55
C LEU A 299 -7.24 8.64 -0.49
N SER A 300 -6.46 8.21 -1.51
CA SER A 300 -5.94 9.10 -2.55
C SER A 300 -7.03 9.57 -3.54
N PHE A 301 -8.13 8.83 -3.66
CA PHE A 301 -9.30 9.25 -4.44
C PHE A 301 -10.35 9.86 -3.49
N ASN A 302 -10.76 11.11 -3.75
CA ASN A 302 -11.70 11.85 -2.89
C ASN A 302 -13.17 11.44 -3.08
N LYS A 303 -13.48 10.60 -4.08
CA LYS A 303 -14.81 10.05 -4.30
C LYS A 303 -14.72 8.54 -4.47
N SER A 304 -15.57 7.81 -3.75
CA SER A 304 -15.68 6.36 -3.81
C SER A 304 -15.91 5.82 -5.23
N ASN A 305 -16.69 6.53 -6.05
CA ASN A 305 -16.92 6.13 -7.45
C ASN A 305 -15.65 6.24 -8.31
N TYR A 306 -14.80 7.25 -8.10
CA TYR A 306 -13.55 7.37 -8.86
C TYR A 306 -12.57 6.26 -8.51
N TYR A 307 -12.46 5.92 -7.22
CA TYR A 307 -11.66 4.77 -6.80
C TYR A 307 -12.20 3.46 -7.40
N TRP A 308 -13.52 3.26 -7.38
CA TRP A 308 -14.14 2.08 -7.99
C TRP A 308 -13.85 1.97 -9.49
N ASP A 309 -14.00 3.08 -10.23
CA ASP A 309 -13.70 3.12 -11.66
C ASP A 309 -12.21 2.83 -11.94
N PHE A 310 -11.29 3.26 -11.05
CA PHE A 310 -9.87 2.92 -11.12
C PHE A 310 -9.63 1.41 -10.91
N LEU A 311 -10.29 0.79 -9.95
CA LEU A 311 -10.19 -0.65 -9.69
C LEU A 311 -10.66 -1.46 -10.90
N GLU A 312 -11.83 -1.14 -11.44
CA GLU A 312 -12.44 -1.79 -12.62
C GLU A 312 -11.68 -1.52 -13.93
N GLY A 313 -10.70 -0.61 -13.93
CA GLY A 313 -9.94 -0.23 -15.14
C GLY A 313 -10.71 0.69 -16.09
N LYS A 314 -11.83 1.27 -15.64
CA LYS A 314 -12.54 2.34 -16.36
C LYS A 314 -11.81 3.67 -16.27
N LEU A 315 -11.14 3.92 -15.16
CA LEU A 315 -10.28 5.08 -14.98
C LEU A 315 -8.83 4.62 -15.03
N ASN A 316 -8.10 5.01 -16.07
CA ASN A 316 -6.69 4.70 -16.26
C ASN A 316 -5.84 5.92 -15.94
N VAL A 317 -4.75 5.69 -15.21
CA VAL A 317 -3.83 6.75 -14.78
C VAL A 317 -2.43 6.40 -15.23
N PHE A 318 -1.86 7.27 -16.06
CA PHE A 318 -0.47 7.19 -16.52
C PHE A 318 0.30 8.38 -15.98
N MET A 319 1.56 8.16 -15.62
CA MET A 319 2.50 9.21 -15.26
C MET A 319 3.74 9.07 -16.12
N PHE A 320 4.24 10.20 -16.62
CA PHE A 320 5.47 10.27 -17.38
C PHE A 320 6.50 11.10 -16.62
N PHE A 321 7.70 10.53 -16.47
CA PHE A 321 8.81 11.11 -15.71
C PHE A 321 10.00 11.38 -16.62
N GLU A 322 10.45 12.62 -16.71
CA GLU A 322 11.65 12.97 -17.47
C GLU A 322 12.91 12.73 -16.62
N PHE A 323 13.79 11.82 -17.07
CA PHE A 323 15.05 11.54 -16.36
C PHE A 323 15.90 12.80 -16.18
N LYS A 324 15.89 13.67 -17.19
CA LYS A 324 16.62 14.94 -17.22
C LYS A 324 16.31 15.86 -16.05
N THR A 325 15.11 15.76 -15.48
CA THR A 325 14.76 16.52 -14.28
C THR A 325 15.54 16.02 -13.07
N ILE A 326 15.71 14.70 -12.93
CA ILE A 326 16.51 14.09 -11.86
C ILE A 326 17.99 14.43 -12.05
N GLU A 327 18.50 14.38 -13.29
CA GLU A 327 19.87 14.80 -13.62
C GLU A 327 20.14 16.22 -13.16
N LYS A 328 19.29 17.18 -13.55
CA LYS A 328 19.46 18.59 -13.14
C LYS A 328 19.48 18.77 -11.63
N ILE A 329 18.66 18.04 -10.88
CA ILE A 329 18.65 18.10 -9.41
C ILE A 329 19.96 17.52 -8.86
N ALA A 330 20.41 16.37 -9.37
CA ALA A 330 21.68 15.76 -8.96
C ALA A 330 22.87 16.68 -9.22
N GLU A 331 22.93 17.31 -10.40
CA GLU A 331 24.01 18.20 -10.79
C GLU A 331 24.12 19.43 -9.89
N ARG A 332 22.98 20.04 -9.53
CA ARG A 332 22.93 21.17 -8.58
C ARG A 332 23.47 20.78 -7.19
N ASN A 333 23.39 19.51 -6.83
CA ASN A 333 23.89 18.98 -5.56
C ASN A 333 25.31 18.37 -5.69
N GLY A 334 25.96 18.47 -6.86
CA GLY A 334 27.34 18.00 -7.08
C GLY A 334 27.46 16.52 -7.47
N PHE A 335 26.39 15.89 -7.95
CA PHE A 335 26.36 14.47 -8.31
C PHE A 335 26.02 14.25 -9.79
N ILE A 336 26.44 13.10 -10.31
CA ILE A 336 25.88 12.43 -11.50
C ILE A 336 24.85 11.43 -11.00
N VAL A 337 23.79 11.22 -11.77
CA VAL A 337 22.79 10.19 -11.49
C VAL A 337 22.74 9.17 -12.62
N GLU A 338 22.69 7.90 -12.26
CA GLU A 338 22.52 6.78 -13.18
C GLU A 338 21.32 5.95 -12.73
N GLN A 339 20.61 5.35 -13.70
CA GLN A 339 19.64 4.30 -13.37
C GLN A 339 20.37 3.06 -12.87
N SER A 340 19.87 2.50 -11.78
CA SER A 340 20.40 1.25 -11.25
C SER A 340 19.94 0.06 -12.09
N ASN A 341 20.83 -0.91 -12.28
CA ASN A 341 20.52 -2.23 -12.84
C ASN A 341 20.09 -3.24 -11.76
N GLU A 342 20.22 -2.90 -10.49
CA GLU A 342 19.78 -3.73 -9.36
C GLU A 342 18.32 -3.45 -9.00
N GLU A 343 17.50 -4.49 -8.86
CA GLU A 343 16.04 -4.40 -8.64
C GLU A 343 15.63 -3.59 -7.40
N GLN A 344 16.50 -3.51 -6.38
CA GLN A 344 16.20 -2.85 -5.11
C GLN A 344 16.44 -1.33 -5.13
N TRP A 345 17.24 -0.84 -6.09
CA TRP A 345 17.64 0.56 -6.21
C TRP A 345 17.03 1.16 -7.48
N ALA A 346 16.53 2.40 -7.40
CA ALA A 346 16.09 3.14 -8.58
C ALA A 346 17.28 3.85 -9.23
N PHE A 347 18.07 4.57 -8.44
CA PHE A 347 19.16 5.40 -8.94
C PHE A 347 20.41 5.32 -8.07
N ASN A 348 21.55 5.49 -8.74
CA ASN A 348 22.87 5.60 -8.14
C ASN A 348 23.35 7.05 -8.31
N PHE A 349 23.71 7.70 -7.21
CA PHE A 349 24.27 9.05 -7.22
C PHE A 349 25.77 8.97 -6.99
N ILE A 350 26.53 9.46 -7.96
CA ILE A 350 28.00 9.41 -7.98
C ILE A 350 28.52 10.82 -7.82
N ASN A 351 29.37 11.03 -6.83
CA ASN A 351 29.93 12.33 -6.55
C ASN A 351 30.85 12.80 -7.69
N LYS A 352 30.63 14.02 -8.20
CA LYS A 352 31.47 14.60 -9.28
C LYS A 352 32.84 15.05 -8.77
N ASN A 353 32.95 15.46 -7.50
CA ASN A 353 34.11 16.16 -6.97
C ASN A 353 34.55 15.56 -5.63
N ASN A 354 35.86 15.36 -5.40
CA ASN A 354 36.42 14.91 -4.12
C ASN A 354 36.17 15.87 -2.92
N ALA A 355 35.35 16.91 -3.09
CA ALA A 355 34.94 17.85 -2.05
C ALA A 355 33.94 17.24 -1.04
N ILE A 356 33.20 16.19 -1.43
CA ILE A 356 32.26 15.49 -0.54
C ILE A 356 32.90 14.14 -0.13
N PRO A 357 32.93 13.80 1.18
CA PRO A 357 33.64 12.62 1.70
C PRO A 357 32.97 11.27 1.35
N VAL A 358 31.84 11.29 0.66
CA VAL A 358 31.11 10.11 0.22
C VAL A 358 31.21 10.01 -1.29
N SER A 359 31.68 8.86 -1.79
CA SER A 359 31.88 8.62 -3.23
C SER A 359 30.56 8.39 -3.97
N ASN A 360 29.64 7.65 -3.35
CA ASN A 360 28.34 7.36 -3.92
C ASN A 360 27.29 7.05 -2.84
N PHE A 361 26.02 7.11 -3.23
CA PHE A 361 24.91 6.58 -2.47
C PHE A 361 23.75 6.22 -3.40
N ASN A 362 22.77 5.46 -2.91
CA ASN A 362 21.67 4.92 -3.70
C ASN A 362 20.32 5.34 -3.13
N ILE A 363 19.32 5.44 -3.99
CA ILE A 363 17.92 5.61 -3.60
C ILE A 363 17.14 4.35 -3.97
N SER A 364 16.35 3.82 -3.04
CA SER A 364 15.61 2.58 -3.28
C SER A 364 14.47 2.78 -4.27
N GLU A 365 14.15 1.73 -5.02
CA GLU A 365 12.97 1.70 -5.91
C GLU A 365 11.70 2.02 -5.10
N HIS A 366 11.61 1.50 -3.87
CA HIS A 366 10.50 1.75 -2.97
C HIS A 366 10.36 3.23 -2.57
N TYR A 367 11.46 3.93 -2.30
CA TYR A 367 11.42 5.34 -1.96
C TYR A 367 11.05 6.19 -3.17
N PHE A 368 11.68 5.95 -4.33
CA PHE A 368 11.34 6.63 -5.59
C PHE A 368 9.88 6.43 -6.00
N SER A 369 9.35 5.23 -5.80
CA SER A 369 7.96 4.88 -6.14
C SER A 369 6.91 5.74 -5.43
N ARG A 370 7.25 6.45 -4.35
CA ARG A 370 6.34 7.40 -3.69
C ARG A 370 5.84 8.49 -4.64
N THR A 371 6.63 8.85 -5.65
CA THR A 371 6.24 9.82 -6.67
C THR A 371 4.93 9.44 -7.35
N PHE A 372 4.79 8.17 -7.77
CA PHE A 372 3.59 7.69 -8.43
C PHE A 372 2.59 6.98 -7.50
N MET A 373 3.06 6.31 -6.44
CA MET A 373 2.18 5.57 -5.53
C MET A 373 1.51 6.45 -4.49
N GLU A 374 2.18 7.52 -4.07
CA GLU A 374 1.69 8.46 -3.06
C GLU A 374 1.43 9.85 -3.66
N PHE A 375 1.66 10.07 -4.97
CA PHE A 375 1.54 11.37 -5.65
C PHE A 375 2.46 12.46 -5.09
N VAL A 376 3.64 12.06 -4.59
CA VAL A 376 4.66 12.98 -4.07
C VAL A 376 5.39 13.68 -5.21
N SER A 377 5.75 14.95 -5.02
CA SER A 377 6.61 15.67 -5.96
C SER A 377 7.96 14.96 -6.14
N LEU A 378 8.35 14.72 -7.39
CA LEU A 378 9.65 14.21 -7.79
C LEU A 378 10.75 15.17 -7.34
N GLU A 379 10.60 16.46 -7.62
CA GLU A 379 11.60 17.46 -7.25
C GLU A 379 11.81 17.51 -5.75
N TRP A 380 10.71 17.58 -4.98
CA TRP A 380 10.76 17.57 -3.53
C TRP A 380 11.39 16.29 -2.99
N LEU A 381 11.00 15.12 -3.50
CA LEU A 381 11.46 13.82 -3.00
C LEU A 381 12.98 13.65 -3.16
N ILE A 382 13.50 14.03 -4.33
CA ILE A 382 14.94 13.93 -4.62
C ILE A 382 15.72 15.01 -3.87
N GLN A 383 15.21 16.24 -3.79
CA GLN A 383 15.90 17.32 -3.06
C GLN A 383 15.92 17.08 -1.55
N ASP A 384 14.83 16.57 -0.96
CA ASP A 384 14.79 16.23 0.46
C ASP A 384 15.79 15.13 0.81
N MET A 385 15.93 14.12 -0.05
CA MET A 385 16.96 13.10 0.09
C MET A 385 18.38 13.71 0.11
N PHE A 386 18.71 14.61 -0.82
CA PHE A 386 20.01 15.31 -0.79
C PHE A 386 20.21 16.15 0.47
N ASN A 387 19.17 16.82 0.94
CA ASN A 387 19.24 17.61 2.16
C ASN A 387 19.52 16.72 3.39
N GLN A 388 18.82 15.59 3.52
CA GLN A 388 19.04 14.62 4.59
C GLN A 388 20.46 14.04 4.52
N PHE A 389 20.93 13.71 3.33
CA PHE A 389 22.27 13.19 3.10
C PHE A 389 23.37 14.20 3.48
N ASN A 390 23.22 15.46 3.07
CA ASN A 390 24.14 16.54 3.44
C ASN A 390 24.17 16.80 4.95
N ASN A 391 23.01 16.69 5.62
CA ASN A 391 22.95 16.80 7.08
C ASN A 391 23.66 15.63 7.77
N LEU A 392 23.51 14.40 7.26
CA LEU A 392 24.22 13.23 7.76
C LEU A 392 25.74 13.38 7.65
N ILE A 393 26.23 13.88 6.50
CA ILE A 393 27.68 14.14 6.32
C ILE A 393 28.18 15.14 7.37
N LYS A 394 27.47 16.25 7.59
CA LYS A 394 27.82 17.26 8.61
C LYS A 394 27.84 16.67 10.03
N GLU A 395 26.90 15.78 10.36
CA GLU A 395 26.87 15.08 11.65
C GLU A 395 28.10 14.17 11.81
N LEU A 396 28.50 13.45 10.77
CA LEU A 396 29.66 12.56 10.78
C LEU A 396 30.98 13.32 10.92
N GLU A 397 31.11 14.48 10.25
CA GLU A 397 32.29 15.35 10.38
C GLU A 397 32.42 15.94 11.79
N LYS A 398 31.29 16.33 12.41
CA LYS A 398 31.28 16.83 13.79
C LYS A 398 31.71 15.77 14.80
N LYS A 399 31.41 14.49 14.58
CA LYS A 399 31.83 13.39 15.47
C LYS A 399 33.32 13.03 15.35
N LYS A 400 34.01 13.50 14.30
CA LYS A 400 35.45 13.26 14.08
C LYS A 400 36.33 14.38 14.68
N LYS A 401 35.73 15.50 15.09
CA LYS A 401 36.37 16.58 15.85
C LYS A 401 36.08 16.38 17.32
#